data_AF-A0A6N8A0Z2-F1
#
_entry.id   AF-A0A6N8A0Z2-F1
#
_cell.length_a   1.000
_cell.length_b   1.000
_cell.length_c   1.000
_cell.angle_alpha   90.00
_cell.angle_beta   90.00
_cell.angle_gamma   90.00
#
_symmetry.space_group_name_H-M   'P 1'
#
loop_
_entity.id
_entity.type
_entity.pdbx_description
1 polymer ?
#
loop_
_entity_poly.entity_id
_entity_poly.type
_entity_poly.pdbx_seq_one_letter_code
_entity_poly.pdbx_strand_id
1 'polypeptide(L)'
;MIVFMKLLPMIGSSLVFMATEVGYFLAADQFQSENRTGWLAGDRVPMLVTITLFAIFLVSFFGTFEGALLLPFSAVVDALIGLVAVSVATVFAYVIYGFIEKRRTTEI
;
A
#
# COMPACT_ATOMS: atom_id res chain seq x y z
N MET A 1 -20.07 -14.49 13.20
CA MET A 1 -18.73 -15.14 13.14
C MET A 1 -18.28 -15.46 11.71
N ILE A 2 -19.12 -16.09 10.87
CA ILE A 2 -18.78 -16.45 9.48
C ILE A 2 -18.41 -15.22 8.61
N VAL A 3 -19.15 -14.11 8.71
CA VAL A 3 -18.86 -12.90 7.94
C VAL A 3 -17.54 -12.24 8.36
N PHE A 4 -17.21 -12.23 9.65
CA PHE A 4 -15.96 -11.65 10.15
C PHE A 4 -14.73 -12.42 9.64
N MET A 5 -14.81 -13.75 9.59
CA MET A 5 -13.73 -14.56 8.99
C MET A 5 -13.52 -14.27 7.50
N LYS A 6 -14.59 -13.92 6.78
CA LYS A 6 -14.53 -13.53 5.36
C LYS A 6 -13.95 -12.14 5.12
N LEU A 7 -14.05 -11.24 6.12
CA LEU A 7 -13.45 -9.91 6.05
C LEU A 7 -11.94 -9.92 6.34
N LEU A 8 -11.45 -10.95 7.04
CA LEU A 8 -10.04 -11.01 7.47
C LEU A 8 -9.04 -10.94 6.30
N PRO A 9 -9.22 -11.68 5.19
CA PRO A 9 -8.34 -11.58 4.03
C PRO A 9 -8.38 -10.19 3.40
N MET A 10 -9.58 -9.61 3.25
CA MET A 10 -9.76 -8.28 2.69
C MET A 10 -9.05 -7.21 3.53
N ILE A 11 -9.22 -7.25 4.86
CA ILE A 11 -8.57 -6.32 5.80
C ILE A 11 -7.05 -6.52 5.76
N GLY A 12 -6.58 -7.76 5.85
CA GLY A 12 -5.15 -8.07 5.83
C GLY A 12 -4.47 -7.58 4.55
N SER A 13 -5.05 -7.89 3.39
CA SER A 13 -4.57 -7.42 2.10
C SER A 13 -4.63 -5.91 1.97
N SER A 14 -5.69 -5.25 2.45
CA SER A 14 -5.79 -3.78 2.45
C SER A 14 -4.72 -3.11 3.31
N LEU A 15 -4.37 -3.72 4.45
CA LEU A 15 -3.29 -3.21 5.32
C LEU A 15 -1.92 -3.37 4.67
N VAL A 16 -1.66 -4.50 4.00
CA VAL A 16 -0.41 -4.71 3.24
C VAL A 16 -0.33 -3.74 2.07
N PHE A 17 -1.44 -3.51 1.38
CA PHE A 17 -1.56 -2.53 0.30
C PHE A 17 -1.20 -1.12 0.80
N MET A 18 -1.83 -0.67 1.89
CA MET A 18 -1.53 0.61 2.54
C MET A 18 -0.06 0.73 2.94
N ALA A 19 0.50 -0.30 3.60
CA ALA A 19 1.89 -0.30 4.02
C ALA A 19 2.87 -0.21 2.84
N THR A 20 2.50 -0.82 1.71
CA THR A 20 3.29 -0.78 0.47
C THR A 20 3.29 0.62 -0.13
N GLU A 21 2.14 1.31 -0.15
CA GLU A 21 2.06 2.71 -0.60
C GLU A 21 2.86 3.65 0.30
N VAL A 22 2.76 3.49 1.63
CA VAL A 22 3.59 4.26 2.58
C VAL A 22 5.08 4.00 2.32
N GLY A 23 5.47 2.73 2.16
CA GLY A 23 6.85 2.36 1.84
C GLY A 23 7.33 2.97 0.52
N TYR A 24 6.46 3.02 -0.49
CA TYR A 24 6.74 3.68 -1.75
C TYR A 24 6.95 5.18 -1.57
N PHE A 25 6.07 5.89 -0.85
CA PHE A 25 6.23 7.33 -0.61
C PHE A 25 7.53 7.65 0.13
N LEU A 26 7.89 6.87 1.15
CA LEU A 26 9.14 7.04 1.89
C LEU A 26 10.39 6.79 1.04
N ALA A 27 10.31 5.83 0.11
CA ALA A 27 11.42 5.50 -0.77
C ALA A 27 11.52 6.43 -1.98
N ALA A 28 10.39 7.00 -2.44
CA ALA A 28 10.32 7.86 -3.61
C ALA A 28 11.23 9.08 -3.47
N ASP A 29 11.28 9.71 -2.30
CA ASP A 29 12.15 10.87 -2.05
C ASP A 29 13.63 10.53 -2.24
N GLN A 30 14.06 9.33 -1.82
CA GLN A 30 15.43 8.86 -2.02
C GLN A 30 15.70 8.46 -3.47
N PHE A 31 14.70 7.88 -4.14
CA PHE A 31 14.80 7.50 -5.55
C PHE A 31 14.70 8.68 -6.51
N GLN A 32 14.26 9.86 -6.06
CA GLN A 32 14.14 11.05 -6.90
C GLN A 32 15.23 12.09 -6.61
N SER A 33 15.95 11.98 -5.49
CA SER A 33 17.07 12.86 -5.18
C SER A 33 18.16 12.82 -6.27
N GLU A 34 18.68 13.99 -6.65
CA GLU A 34 19.83 14.14 -7.57
C GLU A 34 21.17 13.84 -6.87
N ASN A 35 21.21 13.90 -5.54
CA ASN A 35 22.41 13.70 -4.72
C ASN A 35 22.45 12.30 -4.06
N ARG A 36 22.11 11.24 -4.81
CA ARG A 36 22.18 9.86 -4.28
C ARG A 36 23.63 9.48 -4.05
N THR A 37 23.98 9.16 -2.81
CA THR A 37 25.32 8.71 -2.43
C THR A 37 25.25 7.30 -1.79
N GLY A 38 26.33 6.52 -1.89
CA GLY A 38 26.40 5.17 -1.30
C GLY A 38 25.69 4.08 -2.13
N TRP A 39 25.11 3.08 -1.46
CA TRP A 39 24.52 1.88 -2.10
C TRP A 39 23.28 2.19 -2.98
N LEU A 40 22.69 3.38 -2.83
CA LEU A 40 21.58 3.92 -3.63
C LEU A 40 22.05 4.78 -4.82
N ALA A 41 23.36 4.98 -5.00
CA ALA A 41 23.92 5.76 -6.11
C ALA A 41 23.80 5.02 -7.47
N GLY A 42 23.64 3.70 -7.46
CA GLY A 42 23.39 2.90 -8.66
C GLY A 42 21.89 2.63 -8.85
N ASP A 43 21.37 2.83 -10.07
CA ASP A 43 19.94 2.68 -10.40
C ASP A 43 19.36 1.28 -10.15
N ARG A 44 20.22 0.26 -10.04
CA ARG A 44 19.79 -1.14 -9.85
C ARG A 44 19.06 -1.36 -8.53
N VAL A 45 19.52 -0.74 -7.44
CA VAL A 45 18.92 -0.96 -6.11
C VAL A 45 17.54 -0.27 -5.99
N PRO A 46 17.39 1.02 -6.32
CA PRO A 46 16.08 1.66 -6.42
C PRO A 46 15.09 0.93 -7.32
N MET A 47 15.56 0.43 -8.47
CA MET A 47 14.74 -0.33 -9.41
C MET A 47 14.22 -1.63 -8.79
N LEU A 48 15.09 -2.42 -8.15
CA LEU A 48 14.69 -3.67 -7.49
C LEU A 48 13.69 -3.43 -6.35
N VAL A 49 13.91 -2.39 -5.54
CA VAL A 49 12.97 -2.03 -4.46
C VAL A 49 11.63 -1.61 -5.04
N THR A 50 11.63 -0.78 -6.09
CA THR A 50 10.39 -0.34 -6.75
C THR A 50 9.62 -1.52 -7.35
N ILE A 51 10.31 -2.43 -8.05
CA ILE A 51 9.70 -3.66 -8.61
C ILE A 51 9.10 -4.52 -7.50
N THR A 52 9.82 -4.68 -6.39
CA THR A 52 9.36 -5.48 -5.25
C THR A 52 8.12 -4.87 -4.60
N LEU A 53 8.14 -3.56 -4.33
CA LEU A 53 6.97 -2.84 -3.81
C LEU A 53 5.80 -2.94 -4.80
N PHE A 54 6.04 -2.79 -6.09
CA PHE A 54 5.00 -2.92 -7.11
C PHE A 54 4.38 -4.33 -7.16
N ALA A 55 5.20 -5.38 -7.01
CA ALA A 55 4.69 -6.75 -6.95
C ALA A 55 3.82 -6.98 -5.71
N ILE A 56 4.25 -6.49 -4.55
CA ILE A 56 3.47 -6.58 -3.30
C ILE A 56 2.16 -5.77 -3.44
N PHE A 57 2.23 -4.58 -4.04
CA PHE A 57 1.08 -3.73 -4.33
C PHE A 57 0.06 -4.48 -5.19
N LEU A 58 0.49 -5.13 -6.29
CA LEU A 58 -0.41 -5.91 -7.15
C LEU A 58 -1.06 -7.08 -6.40
N VAL A 59 -0.26 -7.88 -5.70
CA VAL A 59 -0.77 -9.05 -4.96
C VAL A 59 -1.77 -8.63 -3.89
N SER A 60 -1.48 -7.56 -3.15
CA SER A 60 -2.37 -7.03 -2.11
C SER A 60 -3.63 -6.38 -2.68
N PHE A 61 -3.53 -5.71 -3.83
CA PHE A 61 -4.68 -5.20 -4.57
C PHE A 61 -5.62 -6.35 -4.96
N PHE A 62 -5.11 -7.38 -5.65
CA PHE A 62 -5.93 -8.53 -6.03
C PHE A 62 -6.48 -9.30 -4.83
N GLY A 63 -5.67 -9.51 -3.78
CA GLY A 63 -6.12 -10.17 -2.56
C GLY A 63 -7.24 -9.41 -1.85
N THR A 64 -7.27 -8.08 -1.94
CA THR A 64 -8.37 -7.27 -1.40
C THR A 64 -9.67 -7.53 -2.15
N PHE A 65 -9.63 -7.57 -3.49
CA PHE A 65 -10.80 -7.90 -4.30
C PHE A 65 -11.23 -9.35 -4.17
N GLU A 66 -10.30 -10.28 -4.08
CA GLU A 66 -10.59 -11.70 -3.82
C GLU A 66 -11.31 -11.86 -2.48
N GLY A 67 -10.81 -11.20 -1.43
CA GLY A 67 -11.48 -11.16 -0.12
C GLY A 67 -12.87 -10.54 -0.18
N ALA A 68 -13.03 -9.43 -0.92
CA ALA A 68 -14.32 -8.77 -1.07
C ALA A 68 -15.35 -9.63 -1.81
N LEU A 69 -14.94 -10.35 -2.87
CA LEU A 69 -15.82 -11.24 -3.65
C LEU A 69 -16.27 -12.51 -2.90
N LEU A 70 -15.73 -12.78 -1.72
CA LEU A 70 -16.21 -13.88 -0.86
C LEU A 70 -17.39 -13.46 0.03
N LEU A 71 -17.77 -12.19 0.03
CA LEU A 71 -18.90 -11.66 0.77
C LEU A 71 -20.23 -12.20 0.22
N PRO A 72 -21.32 -12.14 1.02
CA PRO A 72 -22.60 -12.73 0.65
C PRO A 72 -23.48 -11.80 -0.20
N PHE A 73 -22.93 -10.79 -0.86
CA PHE A 73 -23.71 -9.86 -1.68
C PHE A 73 -23.60 -10.20 -3.18
N SER A 74 -24.10 -9.32 -4.03
CA SER A 74 -23.88 -9.44 -5.47
C SER A 74 -22.44 -9.08 -5.83
N ALA A 75 -21.87 -9.69 -6.88
CA ALA A 75 -20.51 -9.43 -7.33
C ALA A 75 -20.21 -7.92 -7.57
N VAL A 76 -21.20 -7.15 -8.02
CA VAL A 76 -21.05 -5.69 -8.22
C VAL A 76 -20.89 -4.97 -6.87
N VAL A 77 -21.71 -5.30 -5.88
CA VAL A 77 -21.63 -4.73 -4.52
C VAL A 77 -20.30 -5.12 -3.86
N ASP A 78 -19.88 -6.36 -4.02
CA ASP A 78 -18.61 -6.84 -3.46
C ASP A 78 -17.39 -6.17 -4.10
N ALA A 79 -17.40 -5.99 -5.43
CA ALA A 79 -16.37 -5.23 -6.12
C ALA A 79 -16.33 -3.76 -5.66
N LEU A 80 -17.48 -3.14 -5.40
CA LEU A 80 -17.55 -1.79 -4.84
C LEU A 80 -16.98 -1.73 -3.41
N ILE A 81 -17.24 -2.75 -2.58
CA ILE A 81 -16.64 -2.85 -1.24
C ILE A 81 -15.11 -2.97 -1.36
N GLY A 82 -14.61 -3.80 -2.27
CA GLY A 82 -13.17 -3.91 -2.55
C GLY A 82 -12.56 -2.58 -3.01
N LEU A 83 -13.24 -1.86 -3.92
CA LEU A 83 -12.81 -0.55 -4.40
C LEU A 83 -12.78 0.50 -3.27
N VAL A 84 -13.79 0.51 -2.40
CA VAL A 84 -13.82 1.39 -1.23
C VAL A 84 -12.68 1.04 -0.27
N ALA A 85 -12.42 -0.25 -0.04
CA ALA A 85 -11.34 -0.69 0.84
C ALA A 85 -9.96 -0.20 0.37
N VAL A 86 -9.63 -0.38 -0.93
CA VAL A 86 -8.36 0.11 -1.48
C VAL A 86 -8.29 1.64 -1.50
N SER A 87 -9.40 2.33 -1.80
CA SER A 87 -9.44 3.80 -1.79
C SER A 87 -9.20 4.37 -0.39
N VAL A 88 -9.83 3.76 0.62
CA VAL A 88 -9.63 4.10 2.03
C VAL A 88 -8.19 3.83 2.43
N ALA A 89 -7.63 2.67 2.06
CA ALA A 89 -6.23 2.34 2.31
C ALA A 89 -5.28 3.39 1.73
N THR A 90 -5.49 3.83 0.47
CA THR A 90 -4.69 4.89 -0.16
C THR A 90 -4.79 6.23 0.56
N VAL A 91 -5.99 6.64 0.96
CA VAL A 91 -6.17 7.88 1.72
C VAL A 91 -5.44 7.79 3.07
N PHE A 92 -5.55 6.67 3.77
CA PHE A 92 -4.82 6.46 5.03
C PHE A 92 -3.31 6.41 4.83
N ALA A 93 -2.81 5.76 3.76
CA ALA A 93 -1.40 5.74 3.43
C ALA A 93 -0.85 7.17 3.24
N TYR A 94 -1.56 8.01 2.50
CA TYR A 94 -1.19 9.40 2.29
C TYR A 94 -1.18 10.20 3.60
N VAL A 95 -2.21 10.04 4.44
CA VAL A 95 -2.30 10.69 5.75
C VAL A 95 -1.15 10.25 6.67
N ILE A 96 -0.88 8.95 6.73
CA ILE A 96 0.21 8.39 7.55
C ILE A 96 1.56 8.93 7.09
N TYR A 97 1.84 8.94 5.79
CA TYR A 97 3.06 9.51 5.25
C TYR A 97 3.20 10.99 5.62
N GLY A 98 2.15 11.79 5.47
CA GLY A 98 2.15 13.20 5.88
C GLY A 98 2.44 13.41 7.37
N PHE A 99 1.92 12.53 8.24
CA PHE A 99 2.26 12.56 9.67
C PHE A 99 3.71 12.20 9.97
N ILE A 100 4.26 11.21 9.26
CA ILE A 100 5.67 10.81 9.40
C ILE A 100 6.58 11.95 8.97
N GLU A 101 6.31 12.56 7.81
CA GLU A 101 7.14 13.63 7.26
C GLU A 101 7.11 14.90 8.14
N LYS A 102 5.94 15.24 8.70
CA LYS A 102 5.82 16.34 9.66
C LYS A 102 6.67 16.12 10.93
N ARG A 103 6.77 14.89 11.43
CA ARG A 103 7.63 14.60 12.59
C ARG A 103 9.10 14.73 12.24
N ARG A 104 9.50 14.21 11.08
CA ARG A 104 10.88 14.26 10.60
C ARG A 104 11.41 15.69 10.45
N THR A 105 10.56 16.61 10.02
CA THR A 105 10.90 18.04 9.85
C THR A 105 10.94 18.83 11.17
N THR A 106 10.34 18.32 12.26
CA THR A 106 10.34 19.01 13.56
C THR A 106 11.54 18.59 14.44
N GLU A 107 12.17 17.46 14.11
CA GLU A 107 13.33 16.91 14.83
C GLU A 107 14.69 17.40 14.27
N ILE A 108 14.69 18.19 13.19
CA ILE A 108 15.88 18.79 12.55
C ILE A 108 15.91 20.29 12.87
#